data_AF-A0A9D8E1D2-F1
#
_entry.id   AF-A0A9D8E1D2-F1
#
_cell.length_a   1.000
_cell.length_b   1.000
_cell.length_c   1.000
_cell.angle_alpha   90.00
_cell.angle_beta   90.00
_cell.angle_gamma   90.00
#
_symmetry.space_group_name_H-M   'P 1'
#
loop_
_entity.id
_entity.type
_entity.pdbx_description
1 polymer ?
#
loop_
_entity_poly.entity_id
_entity_poly.type
_entity_poly.pdbx_seq_one_letter_code
_entity_poly.pdbx_strand_id
1 'polypeptide(L)'
;MRAEQATSTWRDSKRYLWVLGLTMPLLPFLAVGLHELTGWGVWLWLGPIVILGMVPIIDWIVGLDPANPPDAVIKSLEQDRYYRWLTYLFLPLQYAGFALAFWYIATGDLTLVNKIGLAVTVGFIGGLGINTAHELGHKKESHERWLSKIALAQSCYGHFYIEHNRGHHVRVATPADPASSRVGESFYRFWPRTVFGSLASAWELESRRYSRRGQHPFRIGNDVINALLMTAALWALMVIWLGPAIMPFLLIQAFIAITLLEAVNYLEHYGMLREIVGVPGKERYERVEPRHSWNSNNIATNVLLYHLQRHSDHHAHPTRRYQALRDEKSAPALPTGYASMILLALVPPAWNRVMDPRVLDHFDGDISRANIAPHKRERILRRYPAAPARAETTVAESLPGAVAVLTGGTVVATCPGCGYSYDERRGDPREGFAAGTAFASIPDTWCCPDCGVRDKVDFLVAHVG
;
A
#
# COMPACT_ATOMS: atom_id res chain seq x y z
N MET A 1 -32.68 -12.97 16.69
CA MET A 1 -33.40 -11.80 17.25
C MET A 1 -32.51 -10.63 17.70
N ARG A 2 -31.71 -10.68 18.78
CA ARG A 2 -30.86 -9.49 19.16
C ARG A 2 -29.75 -9.15 18.16
N ALA A 3 -29.12 -10.16 17.54
CA ALA A 3 -28.09 -9.95 16.51
C ALA A 3 -28.70 -9.50 15.15
N GLU A 4 -29.89 -9.98 14.80
CA GLU A 4 -30.64 -9.54 13.61
C GLU A 4 -31.31 -8.16 13.77
N GLN A 5 -31.53 -7.69 14.99
CA GLN A 5 -31.99 -6.31 15.20
C GLN A 5 -30.84 -5.31 15.01
N ALA A 6 -29.61 -5.67 15.41
CA ALA A 6 -28.42 -4.83 15.25
C ALA A 6 -28.03 -4.59 13.78
N THR A 7 -28.37 -5.51 12.86
CA THR A 7 -28.09 -5.39 11.42
C THR A 7 -28.95 -4.37 10.71
N SER A 8 -30.11 -3.99 11.26
CA SER A 8 -31.06 -3.06 10.61
C SER A 8 -30.80 -1.57 10.91
N THR A 9 -29.90 -1.25 11.85
CA THR A 9 -29.74 0.12 12.38
C THR A 9 -28.34 0.71 12.31
N TRP A 10 -27.31 -0.06 11.92
CA TRP A 10 -25.96 0.49 11.85
C TRP A 10 -25.81 1.43 10.63
N ARG A 11 -25.34 2.65 10.87
CA ARG A 11 -25.05 3.65 9.85
C ARG A 11 -23.60 4.09 9.98
N ASP A 12 -22.90 4.20 8.86
CA ASP A 12 -21.59 4.85 8.81
C ASP A 12 -21.77 6.34 9.08
N SER A 13 -21.43 6.78 10.30
CA SER A 13 -21.50 8.20 10.70
C SER A 13 -20.56 9.09 9.88
N LYS A 14 -19.54 8.50 9.23
CA LYS A 14 -18.57 9.20 8.40
C LYS A 14 -18.92 9.13 6.92
N ARG A 15 -20.06 8.53 6.54
CA ARG A 15 -20.42 8.28 5.13
C ARG A 15 -20.20 9.49 4.24
N TYR A 16 -20.67 10.67 4.66
CA TYR A 16 -20.56 11.88 3.83
C TYR A 16 -19.21 12.59 3.96
N LEU A 17 -18.42 12.29 4.98
CA LEU A 17 -17.08 12.85 5.12
C LEU A 17 -16.14 12.34 4.04
N TRP A 18 -16.36 11.14 3.50
CA TRP A 18 -15.53 10.57 2.44
C TRP A 18 -15.45 11.43 1.16
N VAL A 19 -16.47 12.25 0.89
CA VAL A 19 -16.41 13.27 -0.19
C VAL A 19 -15.26 14.25 0.01
N LEU A 20 -14.81 14.51 1.25
CA LEU A 20 -13.67 15.37 1.53
C LEU A 20 -12.37 14.83 0.93
N GLY A 21 -12.24 13.51 0.71
CA GLY A 21 -11.11 12.94 -0.03
C GLY A 21 -10.99 13.50 -1.46
N LEU A 22 -12.12 13.90 -2.08
CA LEU A 22 -12.15 14.55 -3.39
C LEU A 22 -11.71 16.02 -3.37
N THR A 23 -11.56 16.64 -2.20
CA THR A 23 -11.03 18.01 -2.12
C THR A 23 -9.54 18.07 -2.42
N MET A 24 -8.82 16.97 -2.17
CA MET A 24 -7.38 16.88 -2.44
C MET A 24 -7.02 17.06 -3.92
N PRO A 25 -7.60 16.30 -4.88
CA PRO A 25 -7.31 16.51 -6.30
C PRO A 25 -7.81 17.85 -6.84
N LEU A 26 -8.57 18.64 -6.07
CA LEU A 26 -8.96 20.00 -6.42
C LEU A 26 -7.91 21.06 -6.04
N LEU A 27 -6.90 20.73 -5.24
CA LEU A 27 -5.88 21.69 -4.81
C LEU A 27 -5.13 22.38 -5.97
N PRO A 28 -4.79 21.72 -7.09
CA PRO A 28 -4.17 22.42 -8.23
C PRO A 28 -5.06 23.51 -8.83
N PHE A 29 -6.38 23.28 -8.89
CA PHE A 29 -7.35 24.28 -9.35
C PHE A 29 -7.42 25.47 -8.40
N LEU A 30 -7.49 25.19 -7.10
CA LEU A 30 -7.51 26.22 -6.06
C LEU A 30 -6.20 27.02 -6.06
N ALA A 31 -5.06 26.35 -6.23
CA ALA A 31 -3.74 26.97 -6.28
C ALA A 31 -3.64 27.96 -7.44
N VAL A 32 -3.99 27.52 -8.65
CA VAL A 32 -4.00 28.38 -9.85
C VAL A 32 -5.00 29.52 -9.71
N GLY A 33 -6.23 29.23 -9.29
CA GLY A 33 -7.28 30.24 -9.13
C GLY A 33 -6.93 31.32 -8.11
N LEU A 34 -6.42 30.96 -6.93
CA LEU A 34 -5.99 31.92 -5.91
C LEU A 34 -4.76 32.71 -6.34
N HIS A 35 -3.82 32.10 -7.06
CA HIS A 35 -2.68 32.81 -7.63
C HIS A 35 -3.14 33.85 -8.65
N GLU A 36 -4.02 33.50 -9.59
CA GLU A 36 -4.58 34.45 -10.57
C GLU A 36 -5.35 35.60 -9.91
N LEU A 37 -6.11 35.32 -8.85
CA LEU A 37 -6.91 36.32 -8.15
C LEU A 37 -6.08 37.30 -7.31
N THR A 38 -4.92 36.88 -6.80
CA THR A 38 -4.15 37.65 -5.80
C THR A 38 -2.75 38.04 -6.24
N GLY A 39 -2.19 37.37 -7.25
CA GLY A 39 -0.79 37.46 -7.66
C GLY A 39 0.21 36.83 -6.69
N TRP A 40 -0.24 36.16 -5.62
CA TRP A 40 0.65 35.67 -4.57
C TRP A 40 1.14 34.25 -4.84
N GLY A 41 2.46 34.11 -5.06
CA GLY A 41 3.12 32.82 -5.35
C GLY A 41 2.92 31.73 -4.29
N VAL A 42 2.61 32.09 -3.04
CA VAL A 42 2.40 31.14 -1.94
C VAL A 42 1.25 30.15 -2.21
N TRP A 43 0.22 30.56 -2.95
CA TRP A 43 -0.91 29.69 -3.28
C TRP A 43 -0.51 28.50 -4.17
N LEU A 44 0.59 28.61 -4.91
CA LEU A 44 1.09 27.52 -5.72
C LEU A 44 1.72 26.40 -4.88
N TRP A 45 1.97 26.64 -3.59
CA TRP A 45 2.47 25.67 -2.61
C TRP A 45 1.38 25.03 -1.75
N LEU A 46 0.11 25.07 -2.19
CA LEU A 46 -1.01 24.55 -1.40
C LEU A 46 -0.88 23.07 -1.03
N GLY A 47 -0.28 22.22 -1.86
CA GLY A 47 -0.08 20.80 -1.55
C GLY A 47 0.64 20.58 -0.22
N PRO A 48 1.91 21.00 -0.07
CA PRO A 48 2.63 20.87 1.20
C PRO A 48 1.99 21.69 2.34
N ILE A 49 1.46 22.88 2.07
CA ILE A 49 0.82 23.70 3.13
C ILE A 49 -0.38 22.97 3.73
N VAL A 50 -1.27 22.43 2.89
CA VAL A 50 -2.45 21.72 3.35
C VAL A 50 -2.06 20.39 3.99
N ILE A 51 -1.27 19.57 3.30
CA ILE A 51 -1.04 18.17 3.72
C ILE A 51 -0.04 18.07 4.88
N LEU A 52 1.02 18.87 4.90
CA LEU A 52 2.03 18.81 5.97
C LEU A 52 1.82 19.89 7.05
N GLY A 53 1.02 20.92 6.78
CA GLY A 53 0.70 21.98 7.75
C GLY A 53 -0.69 21.80 8.34
N MET A 54 -1.73 21.95 7.52
CA MET A 54 -3.12 22.00 8.00
C MET A 54 -3.64 20.64 8.49
N VAL A 55 -3.37 19.54 7.78
CA VAL A 55 -3.87 18.21 8.15
C VAL A 55 -3.38 17.78 9.55
N PRO A 56 -2.10 17.90 9.92
CA PRO A 56 -1.65 17.66 11.30
C PRO A 56 -2.40 18.46 12.37
N ILE A 57 -2.69 19.74 12.10
CA ILE A 57 -3.44 20.60 13.02
C ILE A 57 -4.88 20.10 13.17
N ILE A 58 -5.52 19.74 12.06
CA ILE A 58 -6.86 19.18 12.05
C ILE A 58 -6.90 17.84 12.79
N ASP A 59 -5.93 16.95 12.55
CA ASP A 59 -5.82 15.65 13.22
C ASP A 59 -5.69 15.82 14.74
N TRP A 60 -4.93 16.81 15.19
CA TRP A 60 -4.79 17.14 16.62
C TRP A 60 -6.09 17.67 17.24
N ILE A 61 -6.88 18.46 16.49
CA ILE A 61 -8.16 19.03 16.94
C ILE A 61 -9.28 17.97 16.95
N VAL A 62 -9.39 17.16 15.89
CA VAL A 62 -10.50 16.22 15.67
C VAL A 62 -10.28 14.90 16.41
N GLY A 63 -9.04 14.41 16.50
CA GLY A 63 -8.69 13.20 17.23
C GLY A 63 -8.89 11.88 16.47
N LEU A 64 -9.07 10.80 17.25
CA LEU A 64 -9.04 9.42 16.79
C LEU A 64 -10.44 8.86 16.45
N ASP A 65 -10.45 7.83 15.61
CA ASP A 65 -11.64 7.20 15.04
C ASP A 65 -11.90 5.78 15.58
N PRO A 66 -12.52 5.63 16.76
CA PRO A 66 -12.69 4.32 17.40
C PRO A 66 -13.70 3.40 16.69
N ALA A 67 -14.36 3.86 15.62
CA ALA A 67 -15.49 3.17 15.03
C ALA A 67 -15.04 2.06 14.06
N ASN A 68 -15.47 0.83 14.32
CA ASN A 68 -15.34 -0.31 13.41
C ASN A 68 -16.72 -0.74 12.89
N PRO A 69 -16.84 -1.08 11.59
CA PRO A 69 -18.06 -1.69 11.08
C PRO A 69 -18.26 -3.09 11.68
N PRO A 70 -19.48 -3.45 12.12
CA PRO A 70 -19.81 -4.82 12.53
C PRO A 70 -19.65 -5.82 11.39
N ASP A 71 -19.25 -7.06 11.71
CA ASP A 71 -19.01 -8.12 10.70
C ASP A 71 -20.20 -8.33 9.77
N ALA A 72 -21.42 -8.24 10.30
CA ALA A 72 -22.65 -8.48 9.57
C ALA A 72 -22.92 -7.45 8.45
N VAL A 73 -22.32 -6.25 8.50
CA VAL A 73 -22.53 -5.19 7.49
C VAL A 73 -21.35 -5.02 6.53
N ILE A 74 -20.23 -5.72 6.75
CA ILE A 74 -19.02 -5.63 5.91
C ILE A 74 -19.36 -5.91 4.44
N LYS A 75 -20.04 -7.03 4.17
CA LYS A 75 -20.38 -7.42 2.79
C LYS A 75 -21.26 -6.38 2.08
N SER A 76 -22.24 -5.80 2.79
CA SER A 76 -23.09 -4.74 2.23
C SER A 76 -22.32 -3.44 2.00
N LEU A 77 -21.40 -3.08 2.89
CA LEU A 77 -20.55 -1.90 2.75
C LEU A 77 -19.61 -2.01 1.56
N GLU A 78 -19.01 -3.18 1.33
CA GLU A 78 -18.11 -3.42 0.20
C GLU A 78 -18.82 -3.35 -1.16
N GLN A 79 -20.12 -3.68 -1.18
CA GLN A 79 -20.97 -3.61 -2.38
C GLN A 79 -21.55 -2.21 -2.63
N ASP A 80 -21.44 -1.30 -1.66
CA ASP A 80 -22.00 0.03 -1.78
C ASP A 80 -21.22 0.88 -2.80
N ARG A 81 -21.95 1.32 -3.83
CA ARG A 81 -21.40 2.06 -4.97
C ARG A 81 -20.94 3.46 -4.61
N TYR A 82 -21.48 4.06 -3.53
CA TYR A 82 -21.10 5.41 -3.11
C TYR A 82 -19.60 5.51 -2.90
N TYR A 83 -19.03 4.63 -2.08
CA TYR A 83 -17.61 4.61 -1.75
C TYR A 83 -16.72 4.37 -2.98
N ARG A 84 -17.19 3.52 -3.89
CA ARG A 84 -16.49 3.20 -5.15
C ARG A 84 -16.42 4.40 -6.09
N TRP A 85 -17.53 5.14 -6.20
CA TRP A 85 -17.57 6.34 -7.04
C TRP A 85 -16.60 7.43 -6.56
N LEU A 86 -16.33 7.55 -5.26
CA LEU A 86 -15.33 8.49 -4.76
C LEU A 86 -13.93 8.17 -5.29
N THR A 87 -13.51 6.91 -5.23
CA THR A 87 -12.21 6.51 -5.80
C THR A 87 -12.17 6.70 -7.32
N TYR A 88 -13.29 6.50 -8.02
CA TYR A 88 -13.36 6.71 -9.48
C TYR A 88 -13.32 8.19 -9.86
N LEU A 89 -13.99 9.06 -9.10
CA LEU A 89 -14.03 10.51 -9.33
C LEU A 89 -12.69 11.18 -9.01
N PHE A 90 -11.88 10.59 -8.13
CA PHE A 90 -10.54 11.09 -7.84
C PHE A 90 -9.67 11.14 -9.10
N LEU A 91 -9.71 10.12 -9.96
CA LEU A 91 -8.87 10.01 -11.16
C LEU A 91 -9.09 11.14 -12.18
N PRO A 92 -10.31 11.42 -12.68
CA PRO A 92 -10.51 12.52 -13.63
C PRO A 92 -10.16 13.87 -13.01
N LEU A 93 -10.39 14.08 -11.71
CA LEU A 93 -9.98 15.31 -11.01
C LEU A 93 -8.45 15.43 -10.93
N GLN A 94 -7.76 14.34 -10.57
CA GLN A 94 -6.30 14.27 -10.54
C GLN A 94 -5.72 14.64 -11.92
N TYR A 95 -6.22 14.02 -12.99
CA TYR A 95 -5.72 14.26 -14.35
C TYR A 95 -6.05 15.65 -14.88
N ALA A 96 -7.24 16.18 -14.60
CA ALA A 96 -7.60 17.53 -14.98
C ALA A 96 -6.77 18.57 -14.21
N GLY A 97 -6.52 18.34 -12.92
CA GLY A 97 -5.64 19.19 -12.10
C GLY A 97 -4.19 19.12 -12.56
N PHE A 98 -3.69 17.93 -12.91
CA PHE A 98 -2.37 17.73 -13.52
C PHE A 98 -2.24 18.49 -14.85
N ALA A 99 -3.20 18.32 -15.77
CA ALA A 99 -3.19 19.02 -17.05
C ALA A 99 -3.26 20.54 -16.89
N LEU A 100 -4.14 21.06 -16.03
CA LEU A 100 -4.26 22.48 -15.71
C LEU A 100 -2.95 23.03 -15.16
N ALA A 101 -2.37 22.36 -14.16
CA ALA A 101 -1.16 22.83 -13.51
C ALA A 101 0.03 22.88 -14.48
N PHE A 102 0.19 21.87 -15.32
CA PHE A 102 1.28 21.85 -16.29
C PHE A 102 1.06 22.85 -17.42
N TRP A 103 -0.18 23.03 -17.89
CA TRP A 103 -0.51 24.12 -18.82
C TRP A 103 -0.14 25.48 -18.23
N TYR A 104 -0.44 25.69 -16.95
CA TYR A 104 -0.12 26.93 -16.24
C TYR A 104 1.41 27.13 -16.04
N ILE A 105 2.15 26.06 -15.73
CA ILE A 105 3.63 26.08 -15.68
C ILE A 105 4.24 26.48 -17.04
N ALA A 106 3.64 26.01 -18.13
CA ALA A 106 4.14 26.21 -19.48
C ALA A 106 3.80 27.59 -20.05
N THR A 107 2.59 28.09 -19.79
CA THR A 107 2.03 29.29 -20.44
C THR A 107 1.95 30.51 -19.53
N GLY A 108 1.90 30.32 -18.21
CA GLY A 108 1.81 31.41 -17.24
C GLY A 108 3.14 32.14 -17.04
N ASP A 109 3.06 33.44 -16.73
CA ASP A 109 4.20 34.27 -16.35
C ASP A 109 4.60 34.00 -14.89
N LEU A 110 5.19 32.82 -14.67
CA LEU A 110 5.58 32.33 -13.36
C LEU A 110 7.10 32.40 -13.17
N THR A 111 7.50 32.89 -12.00
CA THR A 111 8.87 32.71 -11.53
C THR A 111 9.21 31.22 -11.40
N LEU A 112 10.51 30.87 -11.43
CA LEU A 112 10.94 29.49 -11.24
C LEU A 112 10.44 28.88 -9.92
N VAL A 113 10.43 29.68 -8.83
CA VAL A 113 9.94 29.24 -7.51
C VAL A 113 8.46 28.87 -7.57
N ASN A 114 7.66 29.66 -8.28
CA ASN A 114 6.23 29.40 -8.46
C ASN A 114 5.97 28.14 -9.30
N LYS A 115 6.76 27.91 -10.36
CA LYS A 115 6.68 26.68 -11.16
C LYS A 115 7.04 25.44 -10.33
N ILE A 116 8.10 25.53 -9.52
CA ILE A 116 8.49 24.47 -8.58
C ILE A 116 7.38 24.22 -7.56
N GLY A 117 6.83 25.28 -6.95
CA GLY A 117 5.74 25.17 -5.98
C GLY A 117 4.53 24.42 -6.53
N LEU A 118 4.09 24.80 -7.73
CA LEU A 118 2.97 24.13 -8.39
C LEU A 118 3.29 22.67 -8.74
N ALA A 119 4.49 22.39 -9.24
CA ALA A 119 4.94 21.01 -9.51
C ALA A 119 4.98 20.17 -8.22
N VAL A 120 5.44 20.73 -7.11
CA VAL A 120 5.43 20.08 -5.79
C VAL A 120 3.98 19.83 -5.36
N THR A 121 3.08 20.81 -5.47
CA THR A 121 1.64 20.64 -5.18
C THR A 121 1.05 19.49 -5.98
N VAL A 122 1.31 19.42 -7.28
CA VAL A 122 0.87 18.29 -8.13
C VAL A 122 1.50 16.97 -7.69
N GLY A 123 2.75 16.97 -7.24
CA GLY A 123 3.43 15.79 -6.70
C GLY A 123 2.78 15.27 -5.41
N PHE A 124 2.32 16.16 -4.53
CA PHE A 124 1.52 15.78 -3.37
C PHE A 124 0.21 15.11 -3.79
N ILE A 125 -0.47 15.65 -4.80
CA ILE A 125 -1.68 15.03 -5.35
C ILE A 125 -1.36 13.68 -6.01
N GLY A 126 -0.23 13.56 -6.69
CA GLY A 126 0.28 12.30 -7.22
C GLY A 126 0.52 11.26 -6.12
N GLY A 127 1.10 11.65 -4.99
CA GLY A 127 1.28 10.78 -3.81
C GLY A 127 -0.05 10.28 -3.24
N LEU A 128 -1.05 11.17 -3.11
CA LEU A 128 -2.41 10.78 -2.72
C LEU A 128 -3.10 9.93 -3.80
N GLY A 129 -2.79 10.17 -5.07
CA GLY A 129 -3.25 9.37 -6.20
C GLY A 129 -2.71 7.95 -6.19
N ILE A 130 -1.48 7.73 -5.69
CA ILE A 130 -0.94 6.39 -5.44
C ILE A 130 -1.80 5.66 -4.40
N ASN A 131 -2.30 6.33 -3.37
CA ASN A 131 -3.21 5.69 -2.41
C ASN A 131 -4.56 5.31 -3.05
N THR A 132 -5.12 6.17 -3.90
CA THR A 132 -6.32 5.79 -4.67
C THR A 132 -6.02 4.60 -5.60
N ALA A 133 -4.85 4.60 -6.25
CA ALA A 133 -4.39 3.50 -7.09
C ALA A 133 -4.19 2.21 -6.29
N HIS A 134 -3.70 2.31 -5.06
CA HIS A 134 -3.51 1.22 -4.12
C HIS A 134 -4.84 0.53 -3.83
N GLU A 135 -5.87 1.29 -3.45
CA GLU A 135 -7.21 0.75 -3.20
C GLU A 135 -7.76 0.05 -4.45
N LEU A 136 -7.69 0.69 -5.62
CA LEU A 136 -8.18 0.11 -6.88
C LEU A 136 -7.38 -1.13 -7.32
N GLY A 137 -6.09 -1.18 -7.02
CA GLY A 137 -5.17 -2.22 -7.45
C GLY A 137 -5.42 -3.57 -6.77
N HIS A 138 -5.91 -3.56 -5.53
CA HIS A 138 -6.23 -4.78 -4.77
C HIS A 138 -7.55 -5.44 -5.16
N LYS A 139 -8.39 -4.76 -5.95
CA LYS A 139 -9.74 -5.26 -6.25
C LYS A 139 -9.70 -6.35 -7.31
N LYS A 140 -10.71 -7.23 -7.29
CA LYS A 140 -10.77 -8.41 -8.18
C LYS A 140 -11.13 -8.00 -9.60
N GLU A 141 -11.89 -6.93 -9.74
CA GLU A 141 -12.40 -6.38 -10.98
C GLU A 141 -11.27 -5.85 -11.88
N SER A 142 -11.22 -6.34 -13.12
CA SER A 142 -10.15 -6.02 -14.07
C SER A 142 -10.09 -4.53 -14.43
N HIS A 143 -11.23 -3.84 -14.49
CA HIS A 143 -11.27 -2.41 -14.78
C HIS A 143 -10.71 -1.56 -13.62
N GLU A 144 -10.92 -1.96 -12.36
CA GLU A 144 -10.32 -1.26 -11.20
C GLU A 144 -8.79 -1.42 -11.19
N ARG A 145 -8.30 -2.64 -11.47
CA ARG A 145 -6.86 -2.91 -11.65
C ARG A 145 -6.24 -2.08 -12.80
N TRP A 146 -6.99 -1.88 -13.89
CA TRP A 146 -6.54 -1.01 -14.99
C TRP A 146 -6.50 0.47 -14.59
N LEU A 147 -7.54 0.95 -13.90
CA LEU A 147 -7.61 2.31 -13.36
C LEU A 147 -6.48 2.58 -12.36
N SER A 148 -6.07 1.59 -11.57
CA SER A 148 -4.90 1.67 -10.68
C SER A 148 -3.63 2.03 -11.47
N LYS A 149 -3.34 1.31 -12.56
CA LYS A 149 -2.19 1.61 -13.42
C LYS A 149 -2.28 2.98 -14.09
N ILE A 150 -3.48 3.40 -14.49
CA ILE A 150 -3.70 4.76 -15.00
C ILE A 150 -3.32 5.77 -13.91
N ALA A 151 -3.88 5.67 -12.71
CA ALA A 151 -3.58 6.60 -11.61
C ALA A 151 -2.06 6.69 -11.29
N LEU A 152 -1.31 5.58 -11.41
CA LEU A 152 0.14 5.53 -11.20
C LEU A 152 0.98 6.09 -12.37
N ALA A 153 0.39 6.24 -13.57
CA ALA A 153 1.13 6.69 -14.75
C ALA A 153 1.61 8.15 -14.59
N GLN A 154 0.89 8.99 -13.84
CA GLN A 154 1.33 10.36 -13.56
C GLN A 154 2.66 10.39 -12.81
N SER A 155 2.82 9.54 -11.78
CA SER A 155 3.98 9.55 -10.88
C SER A 155 5.16 8.72 -11.37
N CYS A 156 5.07 8.07 -12.55
CA CYS A 156 6.09 7.13 -13.05
C CYS A 156 6.35 5.98 -12.07
N TYR A 157 5.35 5.59 -11.28
CA TYR A 157 5.49 4.58 -10.22
C TYR A 157 4.61 3.35 -10.46
N GLY A 158 4.30 3.05 -11.72
CA GLY A 158 3.35 1.98 -12.06
C GLY A 158 3.82 0.55 -11.75
N HIS A 159 5.12 0.32 -11.52
CA HIS A 159 5.62 -0.97 -11.05
C HIS A 159 5.12 -1.31 -9.63
N PHE A 160 4.72 -0.31 -8.84
CA PHE A 160 4.09 -0.49 -7.53
C PHE A 160 2.87 -1.39 -7.58
N TYR A 161 2.05 -1.34 -8.64
CA TYR A 161 0.89 -2.23 -8.78
C TYR A 161 1.28 -3.72 -8.71
N ILE A 162 2.45 -4.06 -9.26
CA ILE A 162 2.97 -5.43 -9.25
C ILE A 162 3.63 -5.70 -7.90
N GLU A 163 4.59 -4.86 -7.52
CA GLU A 163 5.39 -5.13 -6.34
C GLU A 163 4.57 -5.11 -5.08
N HIS A 164 3.63 -4.18 -4.95
CA HIS A 164 2.79 -4.11 -3.76
C HIS A 164 1.98 -5.40 -3.60
N ASN A 165 1.22 -5.77 -4.63
CA ASN A 165 0.24 -6.84 -4.56
C ASN A 165 0.86 -8.25 -4.56
N ARG A 166 1.98 -8.45 -5.27
CA ARG A 166 2.62 -9.77 -5.43
C ARG A 166 3.96 -9.89 -4.71
N GLY A 167 4.46 -8.80 -4.14
CA GLY A 167 5.76 -8.72 -3.51
C GLY A 167 5.68 -8.31 -2.05
N HIS A 168 5.42 -7.03 -1.81
CA HIS A 168 5.36 -6.44 -0.49
C HIS A 168 4.32 -7.15 0.40
N HIS A 169 3.07 -7.34 -0.03
CA HIS A 169 2.07 -8.07 0.79
C HIS A 169 2.50 -9.51 1.16
N VAL A 170 3.30 -10.15 0.30
CA VAL A 170 3.84 -11.50 0.53
C VAL A 170 5.03 -11.46 1.51
N ARG A 171 5.91 -10.46 1.37
CA ARG A 171 7.20 -10.38 2.06
C ARG A 171 7.25 -9.33 3.18
N VAL A 172 6.18 -8.60 3.44
CA VAL A 172 6.11 -7.53 4.44
C VAL A 172 6.62 -8.04 5.78
N ALA A 173 7.33 -7.17 6.51
CA ALA A 173 8.01 -7.50 7.75
C ALA A 173 8.97 -8.69 7.60
N THR A 174 9.69 -8.78 6.48
CA THR A 174 10.82 -9.71 6.32
C THR A 174 12.04 -8.96 5.74
N PRO A 175 13.27 -9.48 5.91
CA PRO A 175 14.46 -8.84 5.36
C PRO A 175 14.48 -8.74 3.83
N ALA A 176 13.69 -9.57 3.15
CA ALA A 176 13.60 -9.65 1.69
C ALA A 176 12.65 -8.60 1.08
N ASP A 177 11.82 -7.94 1.89
CA ASP A 177 10.95 -6.87 1.42
C ASP A 177 11.69 -5.52 1.35
N PRO A 178 11.82 -4.91 0.16
CA PRO A 178 12.44 -3.60 0.02
C PRO A 178 11.68 -2.48 0.75
N ALA A 179 10.36 -2.61 0.94
CA ALA A 179 9.54 -1.61 1.61
C ALA A 179 9.47 -1.77 3.15
N SER A 180 10.02 -2.84 3.72
CA SER A 180 10.13 -3.02 5.17
C SER A 180 11.34 -2.27 5.72
N SER A 181 11.11 -1.19 6.46
CA SER A 181 12.17 -0.34 7.03
C SER A 181 12.73 -0.93 8.34
N ARG A 182 14.01 -0.63 8.62
CA ARG A 182 14.75 -1.30 9.69
C ARG A 182 15.04 -0.38 10.88
N VAL A 183 15.08 -0.92 12.09
CA VAL A 183 15.56 -0.18 13.27
C VAL A 183 16.95 0.36 13.01
N GLY A 184 17.12 1.68 13.17
CA GLY A 184 18.37 2.40 12.93
C GLY A 184 18.67 2.72 11.47
N GLU A 185 17.84 2.33 10.52
CA GLU A 185 17.88 2.86 9.15
C GLU A 185 17.26 4.27 9.14
N SER A 186 17.87 5.23 8.46
CA SER A 186 17.24 6.54 8.26
C SER A 186 16.37 6.50 7.00
N PHE A 187 15.36 7.37 6.93
CA PHE A 187 14.56 7.54 5.71
C PHE A 187 15.42 7.75 4.46
N TYR A 188 16.50 8.54 4.56
CA TYR A 188 17.42 8.77 3.45
C TYR A 188 18.17 7.54 2.94
N ARG A 189 18.43 6.55 3.81
CA ARG A 189 19.05 5.27 3.42
C ARG A 189 18.00 4.28 2.93
N PHE A 190 16.81 4.35 3.51
CA PHE A 190 15.66 3.56 3.10
C PHE A 190 15.20 3.92 1.69
N TRP A 191 15.03 5.22 1.37
CA TRP A 191 14.46 5.72 0.13
C TRP A 191 15.06 5.08 -1.15
N PRO A 192 16.38 5.08 -1.38
CA PRO A 192 16.92 4.42 -2.58
C PRO A 192 16.78 2.90 -2.52
N ARG A 193 16.85 2.29 -1.33
CA ARG A 193 16.69 0.84 -1.15
C ARG A 193 15.29 0.39 -1.53
N THR A 194 14.26 1.10 -1.08
CA THR A 194 12.88 0.79 -1.40
C THR A 194 12.57 1.08 -2.87
N VAL A 195 12.92 2.27 -3.39
CA VAL A 195 12.58 2.65 -4.78
C VAL A 195 13.18 1.71 -5.81
N PHE A 196 14.49 1.46 -5.75
CA PHE A 196 15.15 0.59 -6.72
C PHE A 196 14.91 -0.90 -6.42
N GLY A 197 14.80 -1.28 -5.15
CA GLY A 197 14.51 -2.65 -4.74
C GLY A 197 13.11 -3.09 -5.18
N SER A 198 12.11 -2.23 -5.02
CA SER A 198 10.73 -2.48 -5.44
C SER A 198 10.61 -2.60 -6.96
N LEU A 199 11.33 -1.76 -7.72
CA LEU A 199 11.39 -1.88 -9.18
C LEU A 199 12.04 -3.20 -9.62
N ALA A 200 13.19 -3.56 -9.03
CA ALA A 200 13.88 -4.81 -9.33
C ALA A 200 13.02 -6.03 -8.99
N SER A 201 12.34 -6.00 -7.83
CA SER A 201 11.42 -7.05 -7.41
C SER A 201 10.22 -7.20 -8.35
N ALA A 202 9.57 -6.08 -8.74
CA ALA A 202 8.47 -6.11 -9.71
C ALA A 202 8.91 -6.77 -11.03
N TRP A 203 10.11 -6.44 -11.51
CA TRP A 203 10.67 -7.01 -12.72
C TRP A 203 10.94 -8.52 -12.57
N GLU A 204 11.48 -8.94 -11.42
CA GLU A 204 11.75 -10.35 -11.14
C GLU A 204 10.45 -11.16 -11.06
N LEU A 205 9.43 -10.66 -10.38
CA LEU A 205 8.11 -11.29 -10.28
C LEU A 205 7.48 -11.50 -11.66
N GLU A 206 7.50 -10.46 -12.50
CA GLU A 206 7.01 -10.55 -13.87
C GLU A 206 7.85 -11.47 -14.75
N SER A 207 9.18 -11.45 -14.58
CA SER A 207 10.07 -12.33 -15.32
C SER A 207 9.81 -13.80 -14.99
N ARG A 208 9.64 -14.14 -13.71
CA ARG A 208 9.26 -15.50 -13.27
C ARG A 208 7.90 -15.91 -13.85
N ARG A 209 6.91 -15.02 -13.84
CA ARG A 209 5.59 -15.26 -14.46
C ARG A 209 5.72 -15.60 -15.94
N TYR A 210 6.54 -14.87 -16.67
CA TYR A 210 6.77 -15.10 -18.10
C TYR A 210 7.58 -16.37 -18.38
N SER A 211 8.55 -16.69 -17.54
CA SER A 211 9.28 -17.96 -17.60
C SER A 211 8.36 -19.17 -17.42
N ARG A 212 7.38 -19.12 -16.50
CA ARG A 212 6.35 -20.18 -16.35
C ARG A 212 5.53 -20.39 -17.63
N ARG A 213 5.40 -19.37 -18.47
CA ARG A 213 4.71 -19.43 -19.76
C ARG A 213 5.61 -19.81 -20.93
N GLY A 214 6.91 -20.06 -20.70
CA GLY A 214 7.89 -20.28 -21.76
C GLY A 214 8.08 -19.07 -22.68
N GLN A 215 7.87 -17.85 -22.16
CA GLN A 215 7.91 -16.61 -22.94
C GLN A 215 8.98 -15.65 -22.41
N HIS A 216 9.56 -14.85 -23.32
CA HIS A 216 10.47 -13.77 -22.95
C HIS A 216 9.72 -12.65 -22.18
N PRO A 217 10.30 -12.05 -21.11
CA PRO A 217 9.64 -11.02 -20.30
C PRO A 217 9.41 -9.67 -21.00
N PHE A 218 10.17 -9.32 -22.04
CA PHE A 218 9.96 -8.11 -22.84
C PHE A 218 8.75 -8.22 -23.77
N ARG A 219 7.55 -8.14 -23.22
CA ARG A 219 6.27 -8.18 -23.94
C ARG A 219 5.30 -7.15 -23.37
N ILE A 220 4.40 -6.63 -24.20
CA ILE A 220 3.38 -5.64 -23.78
C ILE A 220 2.46 -6.17 -22.67
N GLY A 221 2.26 -7.49 -22.59
CA GLY A 221 1.50 -8.10 -21.49
C GLY A 221 2.23 -8.14 -20.14
N ASN A 222 3.52 -7.82 -20.09
CA ASN A 222 4.27 -7.66 -18.85
C ASN A 222 3.77 -6.40 -18.15
N ASP A 223 3.30 -6.56 -16.92
CA ASP A 223 2.61 -5.48 -16.21
C ASP A 223 3.54 -4.31 -15.90
N VAL A 224 4.86 -4.55 -15.73
CA VAL A 224 5.88 -3.49 -15.57
C VAL A 224 6.06 -2.70 -16.85
N ILE A 225 6.19 -3.38 -17.99
CA ILE A 225 6.36 -2.72 -19.30
C ILE A 225 5.10 -1.94 -19.67
N ASN A 226 3.94 -2.56 -19.49
CA ASN A 226 2.65 -1.93 -19.72
C ASN A 226 2.50 -0.63 -18.92
N ALA A 227 2.82 -0.66 -17.62
CA ALA A 227 2.75 0.52 -16.76
C ALA A 227 3.77 1.61 -17.15
N LEU A 228 4.98 1.24 -17.55
CA LEU A 228 5.99 2.17 -18.04
C LEU A 228 5.53 2.84 -19.36
N LEU A 229 4.94 2.07 -20.28
CA LEU A 229 4.39 2.60 -21.53
C LEU A 229 3.24 3.58 -21.28
N MET A 230 2.40 3.35 -20.28
CA MET A 230 1.33 4.29 -19.90
C MET A 230 1.89 5.63 -19.42
N THR A 231 2.95 5.59 -18.59
CA THR A 231 3.67 6.78 -18.16
C THR A 231 4.30 7.51 -19.35
N ALA A 232 5.03 6.77 -20.20
CA ALA A 232 5.70 7.32 -21.37
C ALA A 232 4.71 7.99 -22.32
N ALA A 233 3.55 7.36 -22.57
CA ALA A 233 2.49 7.93 -23.40
C ALA A 233 1.93 9.22 -22.82
N LEU A 234 1.61 9.23 -21.51
CA LEU A 234 1.10 10.42 -20.83
C LEU A 234 2.12 11.56 -20.87
N TRP A 235 3.37 11.31 -20.50
CA TRP A 235 4.40 12.34 -20.44
C TRP A 235 4.79 12.83 -21.84
N ALA A 236 4.84 11.95 -22.83
CA ALA A 236 5.05 12.34 -24.22
C ALA A 236 3.92 13.25 -24.73
N LEU A 237 2.66 12.92 -24.43
CA LEU A 237 1.52 13.77 -24.78
C LEU A 237 1.65 15.18 -24.16
N MET A 238 2.01 15.26 -22.88
CA MET A 238 2.23 16.52 -22.19
C MET A 238 3.39 17.33 -22.80
N VAL A 239 4.50 16.68 -23.12
CA VAL A 239 5.68 17.34 -23.72
C VAL A 239 5.41 17.78 -25.15
N ILE A 240 4.67 16.99 -25.94
CA ILE A 240 4.24 17.38 -27.29
C ILE A 240 3.31 18.60 -27.22
N TRP A 241 2.39 18.62 -26.25
CA TRP A 241 1.43 19.71 -26.10
C TRP A 241 2.05 21.00 -25.56
N LEU A 242 2.87 20.93 -24.51
CA LEU A 242 3.34 22.09 -23.74
C LEU A 242 4.83 22.42 -23.96
N GLY A 243 5.53 21.62 -24.76
CA GLY A 243 6.94 21.75 -25.05
C GLY A 243 7.85 21.04 -24.02
N PRO A 244 9.13 20.78 -24.38
CA PRO A 244 10.06 20.02 -23.54
C PRO A 244 10.45 20.71 -22.23
N ALA A 245 10.20 22.02 -22.11
CA ALA A 245 10.52 22.81 -20.92
C ALA A 245 9.78 22.33 -19.65
N ILE A 246 8.68 21.59 -19.78
CA ILE A 246 7.96 21.04 -18.62
C ILE A 246 8.64 19.81 -17.99
N MET A 247 9.58 19.18 -18.69
CA MET A 247 10.16 17.89 -18.28
C MET A 247 10.76 17.91 -16.87
N PRO A 248 11.53 18.94 -16.44
CA PRO A 248 12.03 19.01 -15.07
C PRO A 248 10.91 19.01 -14.03
N PHE A 249 9.78 19.65 -14.32
CA PHE A 249 8.63 19.72 -13.41
C PHE A 249 7.85 18.39 -13.36
N LEU A 250 7.79 17.64 -14.46
CA LEU A 250 7.27 16.25 -14.48
C LEU A 250 8.10 15.33 -13.58
N LEU A 251 9.43 15.50 -13.59
CA LEU A 251 10.33 14.77 -12.72
C LEU A 251 10.18 15.18 -11.25
N ILE A 252 10.03 16.48 -10.96
CA ILE A 252 9.79 16.98 -9.60
C ILE A 252 8.49 16.40 -9.03
N GLN A 253 7.37 16.48 -9.75
CA GLN A 253 6.11 15.96 -9.23
C GLN A 253 6.16 14.44 -9.00
N ALA A 254 6.84 13.69 -9.88
CA ALA A 254 7.03 12.25 -9.72
C ALA A 254 7.88 11.94 -8.49
N PHE A 255 9.01 12.64 -8.32
CA PHE A 255 9.88 12.48 -7.16
C PHE A 255 9.15 12.75 -5.84
N ILE A 256 8.34 13.81 -5.77
CA ILE A 256 7.54 14.12 -4.57
C ILE A 256 6.49 13.02 -4.33
N ALA A 257 5.76 12.58 -5.35
CA ALA A 257 4.76 11.53 -5.23
C ALA A 257 5.36 10.21 -4.70
N ILE A 258 6.49 9.79 -5.27
CA ILE A 258 7.23 8.59 -4.85
C ILE A 258 7.73 8.76 -3.42
N THR A 259 8.31 9.91 -3.09
CA THR A 259 8.85 10.18 -1.75
C THR A 259 7.76 10.13 -0.68
N LEU A 260 6.55 10.60 -0.97
CA LEU A 260 5.42 10.53 -0.04
C LEU A 260 4.99 9.08 0.21
N LEU A 261 4.84 8.27 -0.84
CA LEU A 261 4.55 6.84 -0.68
C LEU A 261 5.63 6.15 0.16
N GLU A 262 6.90 6.36 -0.18
CA GLU A 262 7.97 5.68 0.54
C GLU A 262 8.13 6.18 1.97
N ALA A 263 7.78 7.43 2.27
CA ALA A 263 7.71 7.90 3.65
C ALA A 263 6.63 7.16 4.44
N VAL A 264 5.49 6.84 3.79
CA VAL A 264 4.42 6.03 4.37
C VAL A 264 4.86 4.57 4.57
N ASN A 265 5.47 3.93 3.57
CA ASN A 265 6.06 2.58 3.74
C ASN A 265 7.09 2.55 4.88
N TYR A 266 7.93 3.59 4.96
CA TYR A 266 8.95 3.70 5.99
C TYR A 266 8.35 3.73 7.40
N LEU A 267 7.29 4.51 7.62
CA LEU A 267 6.66 4.60 8.95
C LEU A 267 5.80 3.38 9.28
N GLU A 268 5.12 2.80 8.29
CA GLU A 268 4.22 1.66 8.45
C GLU A 268 4.94 0.36 8.84
N HIS A 269 6.19 0.20 8.42
CA HIS A 269 6.92 -1.06 8.59
C HIS A 269 8.19 -0.93 9.46
N TYR A 270 8.36 0.20 10.16
CA TYR A 270 9.57 0.45 10.94
C TYR A 270 9.83 -0.60 12.02
N GLY A 271 10.90 -1.37 11.79
CA GLY A 271 11.42 -2.36 12.74
C GLY A 271 10.63 -3.67 12.78
N MET A 272 9.58 -3.81 11.98
CA MET A 272 8.71 -5.00 11.97
C MET A 272 9.45 -6.20 11.37
N LEU A 273 9.35 -7.34 12.04
CA LEU A 273 9.90 -8.62 11.60
C LEU A 273 8.96 -9.75 11.99
N ARG A 274 8.63 -10.59 11.02
CA ARG A 274 7.91 -11.85 11.21
C ARG A 274 8.85 -12.93 11.72
N GLU A 275 8.32 -13.79 12.57
CA GLU A 275 9.06 -14.96 13.04
C GLU A 275 9.09 -16.07 11.99
N ILE A 276 10.14 -16.89 12.06
CA ILE A 276 10.25 -18.10 11.26
C ILE A 276 9.59 -19.23 12.04
N VAL A 277 8.64 -19.91 11.39
CA VAL A 277 7.87 -21.01 11.94
C VAL A 277 8.02 -22.26 11.07
N GLY A 278 7.67 -23.41 11.62
CA GLY A 278 7.72 -24.70 10.94
C GLY A 278 8.72 -25.66 11.54
N VAL A 279 8.94 -26.78 10.86
CA VAL A 279 9.91 -27.80 11.27
C VAL A 279 11.21 -27.63 10.48
N PRO A 280 12.37 -28.05 11.02
CA PRO A 280 13.64 -27.98 10.31
C PRO A 280 13.54 -28.56 8.89
N GLY A 281 13.99 -27.79 7.90
CA GLY A 281 13.91 -28.14 6.47
C GLY A 281 12.59 -27.79 5.78
N LYS A 282 11.59 -27.28 6.51
CA LYS A 282 10.31 -26.75 5.98
C LYS A 282 9.89 -25.46 6.69
N GLU A 283 10.87 -24.61 6.98
CA GLU A 283 10.67 -23.33 7.66
C GLU A 283 10.10 -22.29 6.70
N ARG A 284 9.22 -21.42 7.22
CA ARG A 284 8.70 -20.25 6.51
C ARG A 284 8.45 -19.11 7.48
N TYR A 285 8.32 -17.88 6.97
CA TYR A 285 7.80 -16.80 7.81
C TYR A 285 6.34 -17.09 8.18
N GLU A 286 5.96 -16.72 9.40
CA GLU A 286 4.57 -16.76 9.83
C GLU A 286 3.67 -15.91 8.93
N ARG A 287 2.36 -16.13 9.04
CA ARG A 287 1.38 -15.36 8.26
C ARG A 287 1.44 -13.88 8.61
N VAL A 288 1.12 -13.03 7.64
CA VAL A 288 0.89 -11.60 7.89
C VAL A 288 -0.31 -11.43 8.84
N GLU A 289 -0.14 -10.60 9.86
CA GLU A 289 -1.09 -10.35 10.94
C GLU A 289 -1.06 -8.85 11.28
N PRO A 290 -2.10 -8.30 11.92
CA PRO A 290 -2.15 -6.88 12.23
C PRO A 290 -0.94 -6.36 13.02
N ARG A 291 -0.29 -7.22 13.81
CA ARG A 291 0.93 -6.86 14.56
C ARG A 291 2.15 -6.56 13.67
N HIS A 292 2.16 -6.99 12.40
CA HIS A 292 3.32 -6.85 11.50
C HIS A 292 3.42 -5.50 10.78
N SER A 293 2.63 -4.51 11.20
CA SER A 293 2.70 -3.13 10.69
C SER A 293 2.09 -2.16 11.69
N TRP A 294 2.53 -0.91 11.64
CA TRP A 294 2.02 0.18 12.45
C TRP A 294 0.68 0.68 11.93
N ASN A 295 -0.27 0.88 12.84
CA ASN A 295 -1.58 1.46 12.57
C ASN A 295 -1.61 2.96 12.96
N SER A 296 -2.46 3.74 12.31
CA SER A 296 -2.89 5.06 12.81
C SER A 296 -4.39 5.19 12.62
N ASN A 297 -5.04 6.03 13.41
CA ASN A 297 -6.49 6.09 13.41
C ASN A 297 -7.05 7.52 13.56
N ASN A 298 -6.31 8.53 13.09
CA ASN A 298 -6.79 9.91 13.06
C ASN A 298 -7.91 10.11 12.03
N ILE A 299 -9.02 10.74 12.44
CA ILE A 299 -10.24 10.87 11.61
C ILE A 299 -9.97 11.61 10.29
N ALA A 300 -9.30 12.76 10.32
CA ALA A 300 -9.16 13.59 9.13
C ALA A 300 -8.22 12.92 8.11
N THR A 301 -7.05 12.45 8.55
CA THR A 301 -6.17 11.67 7.68
C THR A 301 -6.83 10.37 7.17
N ASN A 302 -7.68 9.71 7.98
CA ASN A 302 -8.45 8.53 7.56
C ASN A 302 -9.38 8.82 6.38
N VAL A 303 -10.09 9.94 6.43
CA VAL A 303 -10.98 10.36 5.35
C VAL A 303 -10.19 10.74 4.09
N LEU A 304 -9.09 11.48 4.25
CA LEU A 304 -8.28 11.96 3.13
C LEU A 304 -7.49 10.85 2.43
N LEU A 305 -7.07 9.84 3.18
CA LEU A 305 -6.30 8.70 2.69
C LEU A 305 -7.13 7.44 2.50
N TYR A 306 -8.47 7.51 2.39
CA TYR A 306 -9.31 6.32 2.20
C TYR A 306 -8.94 5.18 3.18
N HIS A 307 -8.90 5.46 4.49
CA HIS A 307 -8.49 4.55 5.57
C HIS A 307 -7.12 3.87 5.39
N LEU A 308 -6.20 4.40 4.58
CA LEU A 308 -4.85 3.83 4.47
C LEU A 308 -4.19 3.61 5.84
N GLN A 309 -4.47 4.50 6.80
CA GLN A 309 -3.92 4.38 8.15
C GLN A 309 -4.34 3.13 8.92
N ARG A 310 -5.45 2.47 8.53
CA ARG A 310 -5.87 1.14 9.03
C ARG A 310 -5.06 0.03 8.36
N HIS A 311 -3.75 0.27 8.26
CA HIS A 311 -2.81 -0.47 7.45
C HIS A 311 -2.62 -1.91 7.93
N SER A 312 -2.67 -2.09 9.25
CA SER A 312 -2.54 -3.40 9.88
C SER A 312 -3.64 -4.37 9.46
N ASP A 313 -4.89 -3.90 9.40
CA ASP A 313 -6.01 -4.71 8.89
C ASP A 313 -5.92 -4.89 7.37
N HIS A 314 -5.47 -3.87 6.65
CA HIS A 314 -5.23 -3.96 5.21
C HIS A 314 -4.21 -5.06 4.86
N HIS A 315 -3.09 -5.16 5.57
CA HIS A 315 -2.12 -6.23 5.35
C HIS A 315 -2.61 -7.62 5.72
N ALA A 316 -3.44 -7.73 6.75
CA ALA A 316 -4.07 -9.00 7.12
C ALA A 316 -5.20 -9.40 6.15
N HIS A 317 -5.89 -8.41 5.56
CA HIS A 317 -7.08 -8.58 4.73
C HIS A 317 -7.09 -7.64 3.49
N PRO A 318 -6.13 -7.74 2.55
CA PRO A 318 -5.92 -6.71 1.51
C PRO A 318 -7.04 -6.59 0.49
N THR A 319 -7.91 -7.60 0.39
CA THR A 319 -9.09 -7.54 -0.49
C THR A 319 -10.24 -6.73 0.11
N ARG A 320 -10.18 -6.39 1.41
CA ARG A 320 -11.21 -5.59 2.08
C ARG A 320 -11.22 -4.18 1.50
N ARG A 321 -12.40 -3.58 1.31
CA ARG A 321 -12.49 -2.19 0.82
C ARG A 321 -12.27 -1.19 1.95
N TYR A 322 -11.81 0.01 1.62
CA TYR A 322 -11.41 1.00 2.62
C TYR A 322 -12.49 1.30 3.68
N GLN A 323 -13.76 1.40 3.27
CA GLN A 323 -14.87 1.68 4.18
C GLN A 323 -15.15 0.54 5.18
N ALA A 324 -14.64 -0.66 4.89
CA ALA A 324 -14.77 -1.83 5.73
C ALA A 324 -13.53 -2.09 6.61
N LEU A 325 -12.40 -1.41 6.36
CA LEU A 325 -11.17 -1.57 7.14
C LEU A 325 -11.39 -1.29 8.63
N ARG A 326 -10.67 -2.01 9.48
CA ARG A 326 -10.84 -2.00 10.93
C ARG A 326 -9.59 -1.51 11.64
N ASP A 327 -9.80 -0.86 12.78
CA ASP A 327 -8.77 -0.65 13.78
C ASP A 327 -8.64 -1.91 14.64
N GLU A 328 -7.47 -2.55 14.59
CA GLU A 328 -7.18 -3.79 15.32
C GLU A 328 -6.40 -3.46 16.59
N LYS A 329 -6.98 -3.77 17.76
CA LYS A 329 -6.37 -3.42 19.06
C LYS A 329 -5.04 -4.12 19.32
N SER A 330 -4.77 -5.23 18.66
CA SER A 330 -3.51 -5.96 18.74
C SER A 330 -2.42 -5.35 17.86
N ALA A 331 -2.76 -4.43 16.96
CA ALA A 331 -1.79 -3.76 16.12
C ALA A 331 -1.05 -2.66 16.90
N PRO A 332 0.27 -2.53 16.71
CA PRO A 332 1.00 -1.40 17.27
C PRO A 332 0.56 -0.10 16.60
N ALA A 333 0.48 1.00 17.36
CA ALA A 333 -0.03 2.28 16.84
C ALA A 333 1.06 3.36 16.78
N LEU A 334 1.02 4.17 15.71
CA LEU A 334 1.82 5.38 15.60
C LEU A 334 1.34 6.43 16.61
N PRO A 335 2.23 7.31 17.09
CA PRO A 335 1.87 8.31 18.09
C PRO A 335 0.98 9.45 17.55
N THR A 336 0.92 9.64 16.23
CA THR A 336 0.14 10.68 15.56
C THR A 336 -0.09 10.29 14.10
N GLY A 337 -0.90 11.06 13.38
CA GLY A 337 -1.26 10.84 11.99
C GLY A 337 -0.07 10.89 11.03
N TYR A 338 -0.27 10.33 9.84
CA TYR A 338 0.80 10.11 8.87
C TYR A 338 1.53 11.40 8.48
N ALA A 339 0.82 12.50 8.29
CA ALA A 339 1.44 13.78 7.91
C ALA A 339 2.49 14.25 8.94
N SER A 340 2.20 14.15 10.23
CA SER A 340 3.17 14.46 11.30
C SER A 340 4.31 13.46 11.36
N MET A 341 4.01 12.17 11.14
CA MET A 341 5.03 11.11 11.14
C MET A 341 5.98 11.22 9.95
N ILE A 342 5.52 11.66 8.78
CA ILE A 342 6.35 11.97 7.61
C ILE A 342 7.35 13.07 7.97
N LEU A 343 6.90 14.18 8.57
CA LEU A 343 7.79 15.25 9.03
C LEU A 343 8.82 14.75 10.05
N LEU A 344 8.40 13.88 10.97
CA LEU A 344 9.29 13.28 11.96
C LEU A 344 10.35 12.36 11.31
N ALA A 345 9.97 11.58 10.29
CA ALA A 345 10.88 10.67 9.57
C ALA A 345 12.01 11.41 8.84
N LEU A 346 11.77 12.66 8.41
CA LEU A 346 12.78 13.53 7.82
C LEU A 346 13.84 14.00 8.84
N VAL A 347 13.63 13.77 10.15
CA VAL A 347 14.59 14.12 11.21
C VAL A 347 15.01 12.83 11.96
N PRO A 348 16.00 12.06 11.45
CA PRO A 348 16.33 10.73 11.99
C PRO A 348 16.61 10.69 13.50
N PRO A 349 17.30 11.66 14.12
CA PRO A 349 17.49 11.67 15.57
C PRO A 349 16.19 11.85 16.36
N ALA A 350 15.19 12.53 15.80
CA ALA A 350 13.87 12.69 16.42
C ALA A 350 13.03 11.43 16.19
N TRP A 351 13.03 10.91 14.97
CA TRP A 351 12.40 9.62 14.63
C TRP A 351 12.84 8.50 15.57
N ASN A 352 14.14 8.25 15.70
CA ASN A 352 14.67 7.16 16.53
C ASN A 352 14.29 7.32 18.02
N ARG A 353 14.22 8.56 18.53
CA ARG A 353 13.81 8.82 19.92
C ARG A 353 12.35 8.47 20.16
N VAL A 354 11.50 8.62 19.15
CA VAL A 354 10.07 8.35 19.24
C VAL A 354 9.77 6.88 18.93
N MET A 355 10.35 6.33 17.87
CA MET A 355 9.97 5.02 17.33
C MET A 355 10.77 3.85 17.90
N ASP A 356 12.07 3.99 18.21
CA ASP A 356 12.85 2.86 18.74
C ASP A 356 12.26 2.30 20.05
N PRO A 357 11.84 3.12 21.04
CA PRO A 357 11.19 2.59 22.26
C PRO A 357 9.86 1.90 21.99
N ARG A 358 9.13 2.32 20.94
CA ARG A 358 7.85 1.70 20.57
C ARG A 358 8.07 0.34 19.90
N VAL A 359 9.10 0.22 19.06
CA VAL A 359 9.52 -1.08 18.52
C VAL A 359 9.94 -2.01 19.65
N LEU A 360 10.69 -1.49 20.63
CA LEU A 360 11.09 -2.27 21.81
C LEU A 360 9.88 -2.79 22.60
N ASP A 361 8.90 -1.92 22.87
CA ASP A 361 7.66 -2.27 23.57
C ASP A 361 6.84 -3.31 22.78
N HIS A 362 6.74 -3.16 21.46
CA HIS A 362 6.06 -4.11 20.58
C HIS A 362 6.64 -5.53 20.65
N PHE A 363 7.96 -5.66 20.84
CA PHE A 363 8.64 -6.94 21.02
C PHE A 363 8.87 -7.30 22.50
N ASP A 364 8.03 -6.82 23.41
CA ASP A 364 8.04 -7.14 24.84
C ASP A 364 9.40 -6.86 25.53
N GLY A 365 10.12 -5.84 25.07
CA GLY A 365 11.45 -5.49 25.58
C GLY A 365 12.62 -6.23 24.92
N ASP A 366 12.38 -7.09 23.93
CA ASP A 366 13.43 -7.77 23.18
C ASP A 366 13.59 -7.20 21.76
N ILE A 367 14.45 -6.17 21.63
CA ILE A 367 14.74 -5.57 20.33
C ILE A 367 15.39 -6.56 19.34
N SER A 368 15.95 -7.68 19.82
CA SER A 368 16.66 -8.62 18.95
C SER A 368 15.73 -9.34 17.97
N ARG A 369 14.43 -9.36 18.29
CA ARG A 369 13.33 -9.83 17.43
C ARG A 369 12.95 -8.82 16.34
N ALA A 370 13.40 -7.57 16.42
CA ALA A 370 13.10 -6.55 15.42
C ALA A 370 13.98 -6.68 14.16
N ASN A 371 13.51 -6.12 13.05
CA ASN A 371 14.29 -5.99 11.83
C ASN A 371 15.33 -4.86 12.00
N ILE A 372 16.55 -5.21 12.42
CA ILE A 372 17.61 -4.24 12.70
C ILE A 372 18.52 -4.04 11.50
N ALA A 373 18.88 -2.78 11.21
CA ALA A 373 19.82 -2.47 10.14
C ALA A 373 21.19 -3.14 10.38
N PRO A 374 21.73 -3.97 9.44
CA PRO A 374 22.93 -4.77 9.69
C PRO A 374 24.14 -3.97 10.21
N HIS A 375 24.41 -2.82 9.58
CA HIS A 375 25.51 -1.92 9.94
C HIS A 375 25.41 -1.27 11.33
N LYS A 376 24.25 -1.37 12.02
CA LYS A 376 24.02 -0.81 13.36
C LYS A 376 23.62 -1.88 14.38
N ARG A 377 23.56 -3.15 13.98
CA ARG A 377 23.01 -4.24 14.79
C ARG A 377 23.68 -4.34 16.15
N GLU A 378 25.01 -4.47 16.17
CA GLU A 378 25.77 -4.58 17.42
C GLU A 378 25.54 -3.38 18.35
N ARG A 379 25.53 -2.16 17.80
CA ARG A 379 25.33 -0.94 18.58
C ARG A 379 23.92 -0.87 19.18
N ILE A 380 22.90 -1.30 18.43
CA ILE A 380 21.50 -1.30 18.88
C ILE A 380 21.30 -2.35 19.97
N LEU A 381 21.84 -3.56 19.79
CA LEU A 381 21.76 -4.62 20.80
C LEU A 381 22.51 -4.28 22.09
N ARG A 382 23.63 -3.54 22.01
CA ARG A 382 24.32 -3.02 23.21
C ARG A 382 23.50 -1.95 23.93
N ARG A 383 22.69 -1.17 23.20
CA ARG A 383 21.84 -0.11 23.77
C ARG A 383 20.58 -0.68 24.43
N TYR A 384 20.04 -1.75 23.88
CA TYR A 384 18.84 -2.43 24.38
C TYR A 384 19.17 -3.92 24.60
N PRO A 385 19.83 -4.25 25.71
CA PRO A 385 20.10 -5.64 26.04
C PRO A 385 18.79 -6.42 26.23
N ALA A 386 18.75 -7.65 25.75
CA ALA A 386 17.56 -8.50 25.84
C ALA A 386 17.14 -8.70 27.30
N ALA A 387 15.83 -8.62 27.56
CA ALA A 387 15.28 -9.08 28.83
C ALA A 387 15.54 -10.60 28.99
N PRO A 388 15.70 -11.11 30.23
CA PRO A 388 15.84 -12.54 30.45
C PRO A 388 14.64 -13.29 29.85
N ALA A 389 14.93 -14.36 29.11
CA ALA A 389 13.93 -15.13 28.38
C ALA A 389 12.74 -15.51 29.27
N ARG A 390 11.55 -15.04 28.94
CA ARG A 390 10.31 -15.64 29.44
C ARG A 390 10.08 -16.94 28.68
N ALA A 391 9.66 -17.98 29.40
CA ALA A 391 9.38 -19.29 28.83
C ALA A 391 8.47 -19.16 27.60
N GLU A 392 8.94 -19.69 26.46
CA GLU A 392 8.19 -19.71 25.22
C GLU A 392 6.88 -20.50 25.41
N THR A 393 5.76 -19.82 25.26
CA THR A 393 4.49 -20.50 24.99
C THR A 393 4.49 -20.78 23.49
N THR A 394 4.91 -21.99 23.12
CA THR A 394 4.74 -22.50 21.76
C THR A 394 3.25 -22.62 21.48
N VAL A 395 2.66 -21.59 20.88
CA VAL A 395 1.34 -21.71 20.27
C VAL A 395 1.55 -22.50 19.00
N ALA A 396 1.40 -23.82 19.10
CA ALA A 396 1.27 -24.67 17.94
C ALA A 396 0.03 -24.20 17.16
N GLU A 397 0.24 -23.48 16.05
CA GLU A 397 -0.80 -23.35 15.02
C GLU A 397 -1.13 -24.78 14.56
N SER A 398 -2.29 -25.27 15.00
CA SER A 398 -2.83 -26.53 14.52
C SER A 398 -3.14 -26.38 13.04
N LEU A 399 -2.32 -27.00 12.20
CA LEU A 399 -2.67 -27.26 10.81
C LEU A 399 -4.01 -28.00 10.79
N PRO A 400 -5.05 -27.48 10.11
CA PRO A 400 -6.24 -28.27 9.84
C PRO A 400 -5.83 -29.52 9.06
N GLY A 401 -6.22 -30.67 9.61
CA GLY A 401 -5.83 -32.00 9.15
C GLY A 401 -6.14 -32.25 7.67
N ALA A 402 -5.30 -33.12 7.09
CA ALA A 402 -5.43 -33.66 5.76
C ALA A 402 -6.87 -34.08 5.45
N VAL A 403 -7.39 -33.56 4.33
CA VAL A 403 -8.67 -33.98 3.77
C VAL A 403 -8.46 -35.25 2.94
N ALA A 404 -9.40 -36.19 3.09
CA ALA A 404 -9.41 -37.48 2.43
C ALA A 404 -9.18 -37.37 0.92
N VAL A 405 -8.22 -38.16 0.43
CA VAL A 405 -7.98 -38.39 -0.99
C VAL A 405 -9.17 -39.18 -1.54
N LEU A 406 -10.13 -38.48 -2.13
CA LEU A 406 -11.06 -39.10 -3.07
C LEU A 406 -10.35 -39.19 -4.42
N THR A 407 -9.89 -40.40 -4.75
CA THR A 407 -9.29 -40.68 -6.06
C THR A 407 -10.38 -40.64 -7.13
N GLY A 408 -10.40 -39.55 -7.90
CA GLY A 408 -11.25 -39.37 -9.07
C GLY A 408 -12.04 -38.06 -9.03
N GLY A 409 -11.65 -37.10 -9.87
CA GLY A 409 -12.29 -35.78 -10.01
C GLY A 409 -11.28 -34.66 -10.23
N THR A 410 -11.75 -33.51 -10.74
CA THR A 410 -10.93 -32.30 -10.90
C THR A 410 -10.62 -31.69 -9.54
N VAL A 411 -9.37 -31.31 -9.27
CA VAL A 411 -9.02 -30.62 -8.02
C VAL A 411 -9.37 -29.14 -8.10
N VAL A 412 -10.04 -28.66 -7.05
CA VAL A 412 -10.29 -27.24 -6.80
C VAL A 412 -9.68 -26.87 -5.46
N ALA A 413 -8.71 -25.95 -5.46
CA ALA A 413 -8.04 -25.48 -4.25
C ALA A 413 -8.49 -24.05 -3.93
N THR A 414 -9.03 -23.84 -2.72
CA THR A 414 -9.60 -22.56 -2.29
C THR A 414 -8.76 -21.90 -1.20
N CYS A 415 -8.42 -20.63 -1.38
CA CYS A 415 -7.78 -19.81 -0.37
C CYS A 415 -8.77 -19.48 0.76
N PRO A 416 -8.51 -19.90 2.02
CA PRO A 416 -9.43 -19.65 3.12
C PRO A 416 -9.50 -18.17 3.54
N GLY A 417 -8.54 -17.34 3.12
CA GLY A 417 -8.50 -15.92 3.46
C GLY A 417 -9.42 -15.04 2.61
N CYS A 418 -9.39 -15.22 1.28
CA CYS A 418 -10.12 -14.34 0.34
C CYS A 418 -11.08 -15.06 -0.61
N GLY A 419 -11.16 -16.39 -0.50
CA GLY A 419 -12.02 -17.23 -1.34
C GLY A 419 -11.57 -17.38 -2.79
N TYR A 420 -10.34 -16.98 -3.15
CA TYR A 420 -9.77 -17.29 -4.46
C TYR A 420 -9.76 -18.82 -4.67
N SER A 421 -10.09 -19.26 -5.88
CA SER A 421 -10.17 -20.68 -6.22
C SER A 421 -9.31 -20.99 -7.43
N TYR A 422 -8.40 -21.96 -7.29
CA TYR A 422 -7.64 -22.55 -8.38
C TYR A 422 -8.35 -23.81 -8.88
N ASP A 423 -8.77 -23.83 -10.15
CA ASP A 423 -9.36 -25.00 -10.81
C ASP A 423 -8.37 -25.55 -11.83
N GLU A 424 -7.90 -26.79 -11.65
CA GLU A 424 -6.89 -27.40 -12.52
C GLU A 424 -7.29 -27.39 -14.00
N ARG A 425 -8.58 -27.52 -14.34
CA ARG A 425 -9.05 -27.47 -15.74
C ARG A 425 -8.78 -26.12 -16.38
N ARG A 426 -8.87 -25.05 -15.59
CA ARG A 426 -8.69 -23.67 -16.05
C ARG A 426 -7.24 -23.21 -15.90
N GLY A 427 -6.52 -23.77 -14.92
CA GLY A 427 -5.23 -23.25 -14.47
C GLY A 427 -5.36 -21.82 -13.94
N ASP A 428 -4.26 -21.08 -13.99
CA ASP A 428 -4.26 -19.63 -13.80
C ASP A 428 -3.33 -18.97 -14.82
N PRO A 429 -3.84 -18.68 -16.04
CA PRO A 429 -3.04 -18.07 -17.09
C PRO A 429 -2.47 -16.69 -16.71
N ARG A 430 -3.11 -15.97 -15.76
CA ARG A 430 -2.65 -14.67 -15.26
C ARG A 430 -1.42 -14.81 -14.37
N GLU A 431 -1.27 -15.95 -13.69
CA GLU A 431 -0.09 -16.30 -12.90
C GLU A 431 0.93 -17.15 -13.67
N GLY A 432 0.60 -17.55 -14.90
CA GLY A 432 1.47 -18.31 -15.80
C GLY A 432 1.28 -19.83 -15.72
N PHE A 433 0.19 -20.30 -15.12
CA PHE A 433 -0.18 -21.71 -15.08
C PHE A 433 -1.22 -21.99 -16.17
N ALA A 434 -0.90 -22.85 -17.13
CA ALA A 434 -1.83 -23.19 -18.22
C ALA A 434 -3.01 -24.04 -17.72
N ALA A 435 -4.09 -24.07 -18.51
CA ALA A 435 -5.18 -25.01 -18.31
C ALA A 435 -4.66 -26.45 -18.26
N GLY A 436 -5.13 -27.24 -17.29
CA GLY A 436 -4.66 -28.60 -17.02
C GLY A 436 -3.44 -28.70 -16.09
N THR A 437 -2.89 -27.57 -15.60
CA THR A 437 -1.78 -27.62 -14.63
C THR A 437 -2.30 -28.18 -13.30
N ALA A 438 -1.69 -29.27 -12.84
CA ALA A 438 -2.06 -29.88 -11.57
C ALA A 438 -1.66 -28.99 -10.39
N PHE A 439 -2.52 -28.84 -9.37
CA PHE A 439 -2.25 -28.06 -8.17
C PHE A 439 -1.03 -28.62 -7.42
N ALA A 440 -0.83 -29.95 -7.45
CA ALA A 440 0.35 -30.61 -6.91
C ALA A 440 1.67 -30.13 -7.55
N SER A 441 1.64 -29.70 -8.81
CA SER A 441 2.83 -29.22 -9.54
C SER A 441 3.18 -27.76 -9.28
N ILE A 442 2.29 -27.01 -8.61
CA ILE A 442 2.54 -25.64 -8.19
C ILE A 442 3.54 -25.64 -7.02
N PRO A 443 4.53 -24.74 -6.96
CA PRO A 443 5.47 -24.65 -5.84
C PRO A 443 4.77 -24.36 -4.50
N ASP A 444 5.27 -24.93 -3.40
CA ASP A 444 4.74 -24.67 -2.04
C ASP A 444 4.88 -23.21 -1.60
N THR A 445 5.85 -22.50 -2.18
CA THR A 445 6.08 -21.05 -1.99
C THR A 445 5.18 -20.17 -2.86
N TRP A 446 4.26 -20.76 -3.64
CA TRP A 446 3.28 -19.96 -4.39
C TRP A 446 2.24 -19.39 -3.42
N CYS A 447 2.06 -18.07 -3.47
CA CYS A 447 1.08 -17.37 -2.64
C CYS A 447 -0.21 -17.13 -3.44
N CYS A 448 -1.32 -16.97 -2.72
CA CYS A 448 -2.60 -16.63 -3.31
C CYS A 448 -2.50 -15.33 -4.13
N PRO A 449 -2.87 -15.32 -5.42
CA PRO A 449 -2.65 -14.17 -6.31
C PRO A 449 -3.62 -13.01 -6.08
N ASP A 450 -4.66 -13.23 -5.27
CA ASP A 450 -5.64 -12.21 -4.91
C ASP A 450 -5.31 -11.53 -3.56
N CYS A 451 -4.73 -12.24 -2.59
CA CYS A 451 -4.43 -11.64 -1.28
C CYS A 451 -2.96 -11.63 -0.88
N GLY A 452 -2.10 -12.50 -1.41
CA GLY A 452 -0.69 -12.59 -1.03
C GLY A 452 -0.41 -13.07 0.41
N VAL A 453 -1.44 -13.22 1.26
CA VAL A 453 -1.31 -13.58 2.68
C VAL A 453 -1.21 -15.10 2.92
N ARG A 454 -1.71 -15.93 2.00
CA ARG A 454 -1.75 -17.39 2.13
C ARG A 454 -0.80 -18.05 1.13
N ASP A 455 0.00 -18.99 1.60
CA ASP A 455 0.82 -19.85 0.74
C ASP A 455 -0.01 -21.05 0.26
N LYS A 456 0.48 -21.75 -0.77
CA LYS A 456 -0.16 -22.96 -1.34
C LYS A 456 -0.55 -23.96 -0.25
N VAL A 457 0.32 -24.13 0.74
CA VAL A 457 0.11 -25.09 1.85
C VAL A 457 -1.08 -24.75 2.74
N ASP A 458 -1.58 -23.51 2.68
CA ASP A 458 -2.74 -23.05 3.46
C ASP A 458 -4.07 -23.24 2.70
N PHE A 459 -4.05 -23.70 1.44
CA PHE A 459 -5.27 -23.84 0.64
C PHE A 459 -6.09 -25.06 1.04
N LEU A 460 -7.42 -24.90 1.02
CA LEU A 460 -8.36 -25.99 1.21
C LEU A 460 -8.59 -26.70 -0.11
N VAL A 461 -8.19 -27.98 -0.19
CA VAL A 461 -8.26 -28.78 -1.42
C VAL A 461 -9.52 -29.64 -1.42
N ALA A 462 -10.29 -29.56 -2.50
CA ALA A 462 -11.49 -30.38 -2.72
C ALA A 462 -11.42 -31.08 -4.09
N HIS A 463 -11.97 -32.29 -4.18
CA HIS A 463 -12.15 -33.02 -5.44
C HIS A 463 -13.58 -32.83 -5.93
N VAL A 464 -13.75 -32.31 -7.13
CA VAL A 464 -15.05 -32.08 -7.78
C VAL A 464 -15.21 -33.10 -8.90
N GLY A 465 -16.25 -33.95 -8.78
CA GLY A 465 -16.62 -34.96 -9.76
C GLY A 465 -17.24 -34.38 -11.02
#